data_AF-A0A2M7ZYL0-F1
#
_entry.id   AF-A0A2M7ZYL0-F1
#
_cell.length_a   1.000
_cell.length_b   1.000
_cell.length_c   1.000
_cell.angle_alpha   90.00
_cell.angle_beta   90.00
_cell.angle_gamma   90.00
#
_symmetry.space_group_name_H-M   'P 1'
#
loop_
_entity.id
_entity.type
_entity.pdbx_description
1 polymer ?
#
loop_
_entity_poly.entity_id
_entity_poly.type
_entity_poly.pdbx_seq_one_letter_code
_entity_poly.pdbx_strand_id
1 'polypeptide(L)'
;MIHHQNQWIIIDPKGIVGEVAFEAAAFDLLSDDELKNASIIPELILSRTQLLSGALYVEQRRLLYWAFLRAVISAQWFIEDGADPSKMLLITNHLYCLIKFF
;
A
#
# COMPACT_ATOMS: atom_id res chain seq x y z
N MET A 1 0.57 -11.29 8.25
CA MET A 1 1.06 -12.67 8.03
C MET A 1 2.31 -12.88 8.86
N ILE A 2 2.56 -14.11 9.33
CA ILE A 2 3.78 -14.45 10.07
C ILE A 2 4.48 -15.61 9.37
N HIS A 3 5.81 -15.61 9.44
CA HIS A 3 6.61 -16.76 9.00
C HIS A 3 6.78 -17.71 10.19
N HIS A 4 6.21 -18.92 10.10
CA HIS A 4 6.26 -19.92 11.16
C HIS A 4 6.55 -21.29 10.53
N GLN A 5 7.56 -21.99 11.05
CA GLN A 5 7.95 -23.34 10.58
C GLN A 5 8.13 -23.44 9.05
N ASN A 6 8.83 -22.47 8.45
CA ASN A 6 9.11 -22.42 7.01
C ASN A 6 7.86 -22.26 6.12
N GLN A 7 6.76 -21.73 6.69
CA GLN A 7 5.53 -21.42 5.98
C GLN A 7 5.02 -20.03 6.35
N TRP A 8 4.30 -19.39 5.43
CA TRP A 8 3.59 -18.14 5.68
C TRP A 8 2.18 -18.45 6.18
N ILE A 9 1.84 -17.95 7.36
CA ILE A 9 0.53 -18.11 7.97
C ILE A 9 -0.21 -16.76 7.99
N ILE A 10 -1.45 -16.76 7.50
CA ILE A 10 -2.36 -15.61 7.62
C ILE A 10 -2.93 -15.60 9.03
N ILE A 11 -2.90 -14.44 9.68
CA ILE A 11 -3.41 -14.23 11.04
C ILE A 11 -4.41 -13.08 11.02
N ASP A 12 -5.32 -13.05 12.01
CA ASP A 12 -6.36 -12.02 12.16
C ASP A 12 -7.22 -11.78 10.89
N PRO A 13 -7.81 -12.84 10.29
CA PRO A 13 -8.71 -12.65 9.16
C PRO A 13 -9.98 -11.92 9.61
N LYS A 14 -10.36 -10.86 8.91
CA LYS A 14 -11.58 -10.09 9.25
C LYS A 14 -12.89 -10.75 8.81
N GLY A 15 -12.83 -11.80 7.98
CA GLY A 15 -14.01 -12.53 7.49
C GLY A 15 -14.89 -11.75 6.52
N ILE A 16 -14.37 -10.65 5.95
CA ILE A 16 -15.09 -9.80 5.00
C ILE A 16 -14.84 -10.29 3.57
N VAL A 17 -15.91 -10.52 2.82
CA VAL A 17 -15.82 -10.76 1.37
C VAL A 17 -15.85 -9.41 0.68
N GLY A 18 -14.72 -9.00 0.11
CA GLY A 18 -14.55 -7.68 -0.49
C GLY A 18 -13.76 -7.71 -1.79
N GLU A 19 -13.41 -6.52 -2.27
CA GLU A 19 -12.61 -6.37 -3.49
C GLU A 19 -11.16 -6.83 -3.29
N VAL A 20 -10.65 -7.69 -4.18
CA VAL A 20 -9.28 -8.24 -4.12
C VAL A 20 -8.22 -7.14 -4.16
N ALA A 21 -8.41 -6.11 -4.99
CA ALA A 21 -7.46 -5.00 -5.09
C ALA A 21 -7.43 -4.13 -3.82
N PHE A 22 -8.55 -4.03 -3.10
CA PHE A 22 -8.58 -3.35 -1.79
C PHE A 22 -7.75 -4.11 -0.76
N GLU A 23 -7.91 -5.43 -0.69
CA GLU A 23 -7.14 -6.28 0.23
C GLU A 23 -5.64 -6.23 -0.11
N ALA A 24 -5.30 -6.33 -1.39
CA ALA A 24 -3.92 -6.26 -1.86
C ALA A 24 -3.25 -4.90 -1.62
N ALA A 25 -4.02 -3.81 -1.60
CA ALA A 25 -3.51 -2.48 -1.28
C ALA A 25 -3.16 -2.29 0.21
N ALA A 26 -3.45 -3.26 1.08
CA ALA A 26 -3.01 -3.25 2.46
C ALA A 26 -1.52 -3.63 2.64
N PHE A 27 -0.85 -4.10 1.59
CA PHE A 27 0.59 -4.37 1.63
C PHE A 27 1.39 -3.07 1.75
N ASP A 28 2.38 -3.07 2.64
CA ASP A 28 3.37 -2.01 2.72
C ASP A 28 4.27 -2.05 1.47
N LEU A 29 3.98 -1.17 0.52
CA LEU A 29 4.71 -1.10 -0.76
C LEU A 29 6.12 -0.53 -0.61
N LEU A 30 6.50 0.05 0.53
CA LEU A 30 7.77 0.76 0.74
C LEU A 30 8.29 0.50 2.17
N SER A 31 9.59 0.26 2.30
CA SER A 31 10.28 0.21 3.60
C SER A 31 10.66 1.61 4.10
N ASP A 32 10.96 1.73 5.39
CA ASP A 32 11.43 2.99 5.98
C ASP A 32 12.76 3.47 5.40
N ASP A 33 13.62 2.54 4.96
CA ASP A 33 14.88 2.90 4.29
C ASP A 33 14.65 3.40 2.87
N GLU A 34 13.70 2.82 2.14
CA GLU A 34 13.35 3.26 0.78
C GLU A 34 12.72 4.65 0.77
N LEU A 35 11.96 4.99 1.81
CA LEU A 35 11.35 6.31 1.97
C LEU A 35 12.38 7.44 2.13
N LYS A 36 13.62 7.13 2.52
CA LYS A 36 14.70 8.12 2.62
C LYS A 36 15.18 8.60 1.25
N ASN A 37 14.86 7.87 0.18
CA ASN A 37 15.27 8.22 -1.18
C ASN A 37 14.05 8.51 -2.07
N ALA A 38 13.63 9.77 -2.11
CA ALA A 38 12.41 10.17 -2.82
C ALA A 38 12.42 9.87 -4.33
N SER A 39 13.61 9.74 -4.95
CA SER A 39 13.72 9.54 -6.41
C SER A 39 13.31 8.13 -6.85
N ILE A 40 13.46 7.12 -5.99
CA ILE A 40 13.15 5.71 -6.32
C ILE A 40 11.70 5.33 -5.99
N ILE A 41 11.01 6.12 -5.16
CA ILE A 41 9.67 5.79 -4.65
C ILE A 41 8.66 5.54 -5.79
N PRO A 42 8.54 6.40 -6.82
CA PRO A 42 7.55 6.18 -7.88
C PRO A 42 7.76 4.85 -8.62
N GLU A 43 9.03 4.51 -8.92
CA GLU A 43 9.39 3.28 -9.61
C GLU A 43 9.11 2.03 -8.74
N LEU A 44 9.40 2.10 -7.44
CA LEU A 44 9.10 1.02 -6.51
C LEU A 44 7.59 0.76 -6.39
N ILE A 45 6.78 1.83 -6.27
CA ILE A 45 5.31 1.70 -6.22
C ILE A 45 4.80 1.04 -7.52
N LEU A 46 5.25 1.52 -8.68
CA LEU A 46 4.81 0.98 -9.98
C LEU A 46 5.25 -0.48 -10.16
N SER A 47 6.51 -0.81 -9.90
CA SER A 47 7.02 -2.18 -10.06
C SER A 47 6.32 -3.18 -9.13
N ARG A 48 6.12 -2.81 -7.84
CA ARG A 48 5.49 -3.69 -6.85
C ARG A 48 3.99 -3.87 -7.10
N THR A 49 3.28 -2.80 -7.49
CA THR A 49 1.87 -2.92 -7.89
C THR A 49 1.70 -3.72 -9.18
N GLN A 50 2.65 -3.67 -10.11
CA GLN A 50 2.64 -4.52 -11.30
C GLN A 50 2.79 -6.01 -10.94
N LEU A 51 3.67 -6.34 -9.98
CA LEU A 51 3.81 -7.71 -9.48
C LEU A 51 2.51 -8.22 -8.84
N LEU A 52 1.88 -7.40 -7.99
CA LEU A 52 0.58 -7.73 -7.38
C LEU A 52 -0.52 -7.87 -8.43
N SER A 53 -0.56 -6.97 -9.42
CA SER A 53 -1.51 -7.03 -10.53
C SER A 53 -1.41 -8.36 -11.28
N GLY A 54 -0.19 -8.79 -11.61
CA GLY A 54 0.05 -10.06 -12.30
C GLY A 54 -0.27 -11.29 -11.45
N ALA A 55 0.05 -11.27 -10.16
CA ALA A 55 -0.19 -12.39 -9.25
C ALA A 55 -1.68 -12.57 -8.91
N LEU A 56 -2.44 -11.47 -8.82
CA LEU A 56 -3.83 -11.47 -8.40
C LEU A 56 -4.82 -11.33 -9.55
N TYR A 57 -4.33 -11.16 -10.78
CA TYR A 57 -5.14 -10.92 -11.99
C TYR A 57 -6.09 -9.72 -11.85
N VAL A 58 -5.62 -8.66 -11.20
CA VAL A 58 -6.35 -7.39 -11.01
C VAL A 58 -5.68 -6.26 -11.77
N GLU A 59 -6.43 -5.25 -12.18
CA GLU A 59 -5.87 -4.08 -12.88
C GLU A 59 -4.93 -3.28 -11.95
N GLN A 60 -3.70 -2.99 -12.41
CA GLN A 60 -2.73 -2.20 -11.65
C GLN A 60 -3.27 -0.83 -11.24
N ARG A 61 -4.03 -0.16 -12.11
CA ARG A 61 -4.64 1.13 -11.82
C ARG A 61 -5.57 1.07 -10.60
N ARG A 62 -6.37 0.00 -10.46
CA ARG A 62 -7.24 -0.20 -9.29
C ARG A 62 -6.41 -0.36 -8.02
N LEU A 63 -5.30 -1.10 -8.07
CA LEU A 63 -4.37 -1.21 -6.93
C LEU A 63 -3.80 0.15 -6.52
N LEU A 64 -3.40 0.98 -7.49
CA LEU A 64 -2.88 2.32 -7.19
C LEU A 64 -3.93 3.23 -6.52
N TYR A 65 -5.20 3.19 -6.98
CA TYR A 65 -6.28 3.94 -6.33
C TYR A 65 -6.54 3.45 -4.90
N TRP A 66 -6.58 2.13 -4.69
CA TRP A 66 -6.77 1.60 -3.35
C TRP A 66 -5.59 1.89 -2.44
N ALA A 67 -4.35 1.80 -2.93
CA ALA A 67 -3.16 2.17 -2.17
C ALA A 67 -3.20 3.65 -1.75
N PHE A 68 -3.63 4.54 -2.66
CA PHE A 68 -3.83 5.96 -2.36
C PHE A 68 -4.86 6.15 -1.24
N LEU A 69 -6.03 5.53 -1.36
CA LEU A 69 -7.07 5.63 -0.34
C LEU A 69 -6.61 5.07 1.02
N ARG A 70 -5.90 3.93 1.01
CA ARG A 70 -5.34 3.32 2.23
C ARG A 70 -4.31 4.22 2.91
N ALA A 71 -3.46 4.90 2.15
CA ALA A 71 -2.51 5.86 2.70
C ALA A 71 -3.22 7.07 3.33
N VAL A 72 -4.30 7.57 2.72
CA VAL A 72 -5.13 8.65 3.28
C VAL A 72 -5.82 8.21 4.57
N ILE A 73 -6.44 7.03 4.61
CA ILE A 73 -7.09 6.51 5.81
C ILE A 73 -6.05 6.30 6.93
N SER A 74 -4.88 5.77 6.60
CA SER A 74 -3.79 5.60 7.56
C SER A 74 -3.37 6.96 8.14
N ALA A 75 -3.16 7.98 7.29
CA ALA A 75 -2.84 9.33 7.76
C ALA A 75 -3.92 9.88 8.71
N GLN A 76 -5.20 9.65 8.43
CA GLN A 76 -6.31 10.04 9.31
C GLN A 76 -6.20 9.35 10.68
N TRP A 77 -5.94 8.04 10.74
CA TRP A 77 -5.79 7.34 12.02
C TRP A 77 -4.62 7.88 12.84
N PHE A 78 -3.48 8.17 12.20
CA PHE A 78 -2.35 8.81 12.90
C PHE A 78 -2.78 10.15 13.52
N ILE A 79 -3.56 10.96 12.80
CA ILE A 79 -4.07 12.24 13.33
C ILE A 79 -5.03 12.02 14.51
N GLU A 80 -5.98 11.09 14.38
CA GLU A 80 -6.96 10.77 15.42
C GLU A 80 -6.31 10.27 16.71
N ASP A 81 -5.22 9.50 16.58
CA ASP A 81 -4.44 8.98 17.72
C ASP A 81 -3.42 9.99 18.27
N GLY A 82 -3.32 11.20 17.70
CA GLY A 82 -2.33 12.21 18.09
C GLY A 82 -0.88 11.84 17.75
N ALA A 83 -0.68 10.94 16.78
CA ALA A 83 0.60 10.50 16.26
C ALA A 83 1.03 11.31 15.02
N ASP A 84 2.28 11.12 14.56
CA ASP A 84 2.83 11.84 13.39
C ASP A 84 2.36 11.22 12.05
N PRO A 85 1.55 11.94 11.22
CA PRO A 85 1.07 11.43 9.95
C PRO A 85 2.08 11.62 8.79
N SER A 86 3.24 12.24 9.02
CA SER A 86 4.15 12.70 7.96
C SER A 86 4.57 11.60 6.97
N LYS A 87 4.83 10.39 7.47
CA LYS A 87 5.15 9.23 6.64
C LYS A 87 4.01 8.89 5.68
N MET A 88 2.78 8.83 6.17
CA MET A 88 1.61 8.48 5.36
C MET A 88 1.27 9.58 4.37
N LEU A 89 1.45 10.84 4.74
CA LEU A 89 1.29 11.99 3.84
C LEU A 89 2.34 12.01 2.71
N LEU A 90 3.59 11.65 3.00
CA LEU A 90 4.64 11.51 1.98
C LEU A 90 4.25 10.45 0.95
N ILE A 91 3.86 9.25 1.41
CA ILE A 91 3.41 8.15 0.54
C ILE A 91 2.20 8.58 -0.28
N THR A 92 1.23 9.23 0.35
CA THR A 92 0.01 9.78 -0.29
C THR A 92 0.37 10.73 -1.44
N ASN A 93 1.35 11.61 -1.24
CA ASN A 93 1.76 12.56 -2.29
C ASN A 93 2.39 11.86 -3.50
N HIS A 94 3.23 10.84 -3.27
CA HIS A 94 3.78 10.04 -4.35
C HIS A 94 2.70 9.28 -5.12
N LEU A 95 1.76 8.64 -4.40
CA LEU A 95 0.63 7.94 -5.01
C LEU A 95 -0.27 8.90 -5.79
N TYR A 96 -0.59 10.07 -5.23
CA TYR A 96 -1.36 11.11 -5.91
C TYR A 96 -0.70 11.55 -7.23
N CYS A 97 0.62 11.77 -7.20
CA CYS A 97 1.38 12.12 -8.39
C CYS A 97 1.36 11.03 -9.46
N LEU A 98 1.26 9.75 -9.09
CA LEU A 98 1.12 8.65 -10.04
C LEU A 98 -0.30 8.57 -10.61
N ILE A 99 -1.32 8.63 -9.76
CA ILE A 99 -2.72 8.40 -10.19
C ILE A 99 -3.32 9.56 -10.99
N LYS A 100 -2.82 10.80 -10.82
CA LYS A 100 -3.37 11.99 -11.51
C LYS A 100 -3.16 11.99 -13.02
N PHE A 101 -2.31 11.10 -13.54
CA PHE A 101 -1.99 11.00 -14.96
C PHE A 101 -2.70 9.83 -15.67
N PHE A 102 -3.58 9.11 -14.96
CA PHE A 102 -4.45 8.07 -15.53
C PHE A 102 -5.88 8.57 -15.65
#